data_AF-A0A3P9MZ05-F1
#
_entry.id   AF-A0A3P9MZ05-F1
#
_cell.length_a   1.000
_cell.length_b   1.000
_cell.length_c   1.000
_cell.angle_alpha   90.00
_cell.angle_beta   90.00
_cell.angle_gamma   90.00
#
_symmetry.space_group_name_H-M   'P 1'
#
loop_
_entity.id
_entity.type
_entity.pdbx_description
1 polymer ?
#
loop_
_entity_poly.entity_id
_entity_poly.type
_entity_poly.pdbx_seq_one_letter_code
_entity_poly.pdbx_strand_id
1 'polypeptide(L)'
;MFYSKTGSRPGKSRRSPLQTLYKGDQLPAAQKSLQGRRKVLDQACLSHTKKRRVLSPEDLKHLIVDDKHGLIYCYVPKVACTNWKRVLMVLSSNGRYSDPLAIPANEAHVAGNLRTLSEFSVTEINQRLRSYLKFIFVREPFERLVSAYRNKFTRSYNTAFHKRYGTKIIRRHRANPQPEALEKGNDVSFQEFIQYLVDPRTQREEPFNEHWERVHSLCHPCLIHYDVVGKYETLEPDAQAVLRLAGVEGKVQFPTSGKSTRTDGNMAARFFKHISPFYQKKLFNLYRMDFLLFNYTTPEYLRTR
;
A
#
# COMPACT_ATOMS: atom_id res chain seq x y z
N MET A 1 35.19 38.26 -41.04
CA MET A 1 33.73 38.38 -40.72
C MET A 1 33.02 37.21 -41.42
N PHE A 2 32.26 36.29 -40.84
CA PHE A 2 31.93 35.88 -39.47
C PHE A 2 31.58 34.37 -39.59
N TYR A 3 32.20 33.50 -38.80
CA TYR A 3 31.66 32.16 -38.53
C TYR A 3 30.75 32.26 -37.30
N SER A 4 29.45 32.03 -37.48
CA SER A 4 28.47 31.96 -36.40
C SER A 4 28.62 30.63 -35.66
N LYS A 5 29.16 30.68 -34.43
CA LYS A 5 29.06 29.58 -33.46
C LYS A 5 27.71 29.67 -32.76
N THR A 6 26.80 28.74 -33.07
CA THR A 6 25.60 28.51 -32.26
C THR A 6 25.99 27.78 -30.98
N GLY A 7 26.14 28.54 -29.89
CA GLY A 7 26.30 28.00 -28.55
C GLY A 7 25.01 27.36 -28.06
N SER A 8 24.96 26.03 -28.00
CA SER A 8 23.95 25.29 -27.28
C SER A 8 24.10 25.57 -25.78
N ARG A 9 23.07 26.17 -25.17
CA ARG A 9 23.01 26.33 -23.70
C ARG A 9 22.94 24.94 -23.06
N PRO A 10 23.74 24.63 -22.02
CA PRO A 10 23.57 23.40 -21.28
C PRO A 10 22.22 23.44 -20.57
N GLY A 11 21.37 22.45 -20.84
CA GLY A 11 20.11 22.27 -20.12
C GLY A 11 20.38 22.21 -18.62
N LYS A 12 19.71 23.05 -17.84
CA LYS A 12 19.78 23.03 -16.37
C LYS A 12 19.52 21.59 -15.90
N SER A 13 20.51 20.97 -15.25
CA SER A 13 20.38 19.66 -14.63
C SER A 13 19.13 19.65 -13.73
N ARG A 14 18.11 18.91 -14.16
CA ARG A 14 16.84 18.77 -13.44
C ARG A 14 17.16 17.97 -12.17
N ARG A 15 17.01 18.60 -11.00
CA ARG A 15 17.32 17.97 -9.70
C ARG A 15 16.53 16.68 -9.53
N SER A 16 17.13 15.70 -8.84
CA SER A 16 16.40 14.47 -8.53
C SER A 16 15.25 14.74 -7.55
N PRO A 17 14.16 13.97 -7.60
CA PRO A 17 13.05 14.09 -6.64
C PRO A 17 13.53 14.03 -5.18
N LEU A 18 14.54 13.21 -4.89
CA LEU A 18 15.19 13.18 -3.58
C LEU A 18 15.87 14.51 -3.24
N GLN A 19 16.64 15.11 -4.15
CA GLN A 19 17.24 16.42 -3.88
C GLN A 19 16.18 17.49 -3.60
N THR A 20 15.03 17.42 -4.27
CA THR A 20 13.89 18.32 -4.02
C THR A 20 13.26 18.07 -2.65
N LEU A 21 13.15 16.81 -2.21
CA LEU A 21 12.61 16.47 -0.88
C LEU A 21 13.47 17.06 0.25
N TYR A 22 14.79 17.21 0.06
CA TYR A 22 15.74 17.66 1.08
C TYR A 22 16.16 19.13 0.99
N LYS A 23 15.67 19.91 0.03
CA LYS A 23 16.14 21.29 -0.20
C LYS A 23 15.17 22.36 0.32
N GLY A 24 15.67 23.23 1.21
CA GLY A 24 15.03 24.48 1.65
C GLY A 24 15.14 24.67 3.15
N ASP A 25 15.46 25.89 3.59
CA ASP A 25 15.62 26.22 5.02
C ASP A 25 14.30 26.10 5.81
N GLN A 26 13.16 26.11 5.10
CA GLN A 26 11.83 25.83 5.65
C GLN A 26 11.04 24.87 4.75
N LEU A 27 11.23 23.57 4.94
CA LEU A 27 10.39 22.55 4.32
C LEU A 27 8.96 22.58 4.92
N PRO A 28 7.89 22.54 4.10
CA PRO A 28 6.53 22.30 4.56
C PRO A 28 6.43 21.12 5.54
N ALA A 29 5.52 21.19 6.50
CA ALA A 29 5.37 20.17 7.54
C ALA A 29 5.22 18.74 6.98
N ALA A 30 4.48 18.59 5.88
CA ALA A 30 4.34 17.31 5.18
C ALA A 30 5.69 16.76 4.69
N GLN A 31 6.55 17.59 4.08
CA GLN A 31 7.88 17.15 3.61
C GLN A 31 8.80 16.76 4.77
N LYS A 32 8.79 17.52 5.88
CA LYS A 32 9.53 17.15 7.11
C LYS A 32 9.08 15.80 7.66
N SER A 33 7.76 15.58 7.71
CA SER A 33 7.16 14.30 8.12
C SER A 33 7.59 13.14 7.22
N LEU A 34 7.55 13.32 5.89
CA LEU A 34 7.98 12.28 4.92
C LEU A 34 9.47 11.93 5.06
N GLN A 35 10.35 12.92 5.24
CA GLN A 35 11.77 12.68 5.52
C GLN A 35 11.97 11.89 6.81
N GLY A 36 11.27 12.26 7.88
CA GLY A 36 11.33 11.57 9.17
C GLY A 36 10.94 10.10 9.03
N ARG A 37 9.83 9.81 8.34
CA ARG A 37 9.35 8.43 8.12
C ARG A 37 10.33 7.60 7.31
N ARG A 38 10.95 8.17 6.28
CA ARG A 38 12.00 7.49 5.50
C ARG A 38 13.19 7.12 6.39
N LYS A 39 13.69 8.07 7.20
CA LYS A 39 14.80 7.80 8.14
C LYS A 39 14.47 6.69 9.13
N VAL A 40 13.26 6.69 9.69
CA VAL A 40 12.83 5.65 10.63
C VAL A 40 12.75 4.28 9.94
N LEU A 41 12.21 4.22 8.71
CA LEU A 41 12.18 2.99 7.94
C LEU A 41 13.59 2.45 7.67
N ASP A 42 14.51 3.31 7.21
CA ASP A 42 15.90 2.93 6.94
C ASP A 42 16.59 2.39 8.20
N GLN A 43 16.44 3.08 9.34
CA GLN A 43 16.96 2.63 10.63
C GLN A 43 16.38 1.29 11.06
N ALA A 44 15.06 1.12 10.98
CA ALA A 44 14.38 -0.11 11.36
C ALA A 44 14.83 -1.30 10.49
N CYS A 45 15.03 -1.09 9.19
CA CYS A 45 15.53 -2.09 8.26
C CYS A 45 16.96 -2.53 8.60
N LEU A 46 17.86 -1.59 8.92
CA LEU A 46 19.24 -1.91 9.33
C LEU A 46 19.28 -2.80 10.59
N SER A 47 18.37 -2.58 11.54
CA SER A 47 18.34 -3.36 12.78
C SER A 47 17.70 -4.75 12.65
N HIS A 48 16.83 -4.98 11.66
CA HIS A 48 15.97 -6.17 11.62
C HIS A 48 16.14 -7.07 10.39
N THR A 49 16.89 -6.65 9.37
CA THR A 49 17.09 -7.48 8.16
C THR A 49 18.55 -7.91 8.01
N LYS A 50 18.84 -9.18 8.38
CA LYS A 50 20.19 -9.77 8.32
C LYS A 50 20.52 -10.50 7.02
N LYS A 51 19.54 -10.75 6.14
CA LYS A 51 19.75 -11.53 4.90
C LYS A 51 19.28 -10.74 3.68
N ARG A 52 20.22 -10.37 2.82
CA ARG A 52 19.92 -9.89 1.46
C ARG A 52 19.56 -11.11 0.62
N ARG A 53 18.30 -11.20 0.18
CA ARG A 53 17.88 -12.11 -0.88
C ARG A 53 17.63 -11.31 -2.15
N VAL A 54 17.75 -11.97 -3.30
CA VAL A 54 17.37 -11.38 -4.58
C VAL A 54 15.83 -11.32 -4.66
N LEU A 55 15.30 -10.21 -5.16
CA LEU A 55 13.87 -10.05 -5.43
C LEU A 55 13.50 -10.91 -6.66
N SER A 56 12.47 -11.73 -6.51
CA SER A 56 11.86 -12.50 -7.60
C SER A 56 10.81 -11.65 -8.33
N PRO A 57 10.36 -12.04 -9.55
CA PRO A 57 9.27 -11.33 -10.23
C PRO A 57 8.00 -11.22 -9.38
N GLU A 58 7.69 -12.22 -8.55
CA GLU A 58 6.53 -12.18 -7.65
C GLU A 58 6.62 -11.03 -6.63
N ASP A 59 7.81 -10.75 -6.13
CA ASP A 59 8.08 -9.65 -5.19
C ASP A 59 7.87 -8.26 -5.82
N LEU A 60 7.82 -8.18 -7.16
CA LEU A 60 7.75 -6.94 -7.93
C LEU A 60 6.35 -6.66 -8.50
N LYS A 61 5.38 -7.57 -8.33
CA LYS A 61 4.00 -7.42 -8.83
C LYS A 61 3.23 -6.26 -8.21
N HIS A 62 3.64 -5.80 -7.02
CA HIS A 62 3.01 -4.67 -6.35
C HIS A 62 3.57 -3.30 -6.80
N LEU A 63 4.64 -3.27 -7.60
CA LEU A 63 5.33 -2.05 -8.00
C LEU A 63 4.82 -1.58 -9.37
N ILE A 64 3.83 -0.69 -9.37
CA ILE A 64 3.32 -0.08 -10.61
C ILE A 64 4.33 0.95 -11.12
N VAL A 65 4.59 0.91 -12.42
CA VAL A 65 5.57 1.77 -13.10
C VAL A 65 4.86 2.78 -13.98
N ASP A 66 5.28 4.05 -13.89
CA ASP A 66 4.98 5.09 -14.87
C ASP A 66 6.29 5.66 -15.43
N ASP A 67 6.70 5.14 -16.59
CA ASP A 67 7.95 5.51 -17.27
C ASP A 67 7.95 6.99 -17.70
N LYS A 68 6.77 7.56 -17.99
CA LYS A 68 6.64 8.93 -18.49
C LYS A 68 7.02 9.98 -17.45
N HIS A 69 6.77 9.69 -16.19
CA HIS A 69 7.07 10.58 -15.06
C HIS A 69 8.15 10.02 -14.13
N GLY A 70 8.71 8.84 -14.44
CA GLY A 70 9.75 8.21 -13.64
C GLY A 70 9.27 7.83 -12.25
N LEU A 71 8.10 7.18 -12.15
CA LEU A 71 7.48 6.81 -10.87
C LEU A 71 7.42 5.30 -10.69
N ILE A 72 7.61 4.87 -9.44
CA ILE A 72 7.27 3.53 -8.97
C ILE A 72 6.37 3.66 -7.75
N TYR A 73 5.17 3.13 -7.83
CA TYR A 73 4.22 3.07 -6.73
C TYR A 73 4.06 1.63 -6.25
N CYS A 74 4.43 1.33 -5.01
CA CYS A 74 4.02 0.06 -4.42
C CYS A 74 2.57 0.15 -3.92
N TYR A 75 1.64 -0.53 -4.59
CA TYR A 75 0.25 -0.49 -4.18
C TYR A 75 -0.02 -1.46 -3.02
N VAL A 76 -0.61 -0.92 -1.96
CA VAL A 76 -1.07 -1.67 -0.79
C VAL A 76 -2.59 -1.58 -0.71
N PRO A 77 -3.33 -2.71 -0.76
CA PRO A 77 -4.77 -2.65 -0.60
C PRO A 77 -5.21 -2.02 0.71
N LYS A 78 -6.34 -1.31 0.66
CA LYS A 78 -6.96 -0.59 1.79
C LYS A 78 -6.18 0.63 2.28
N VAL A 79 -5.26 1.12 1.45
CA VAL A 79 -4.47 2.34 1.66
C VAL A 79 -4.64 3.30 0.47
N ALA A 80 -5.90 3.58 0.09
CA ALA A 80 -6.26 4.40 -1.07
C ALA A 80 -5.68 3.94 -2.42
N CYS A 81 -5.35 2.65 -2.56
CA CYS A 81 -4.72 2.14 -3.78
C CYS A 81 -5.55 2.37 -5.05
N THR A 82 -6.88 2.31 -4.97
CA THR A 82 -7.76 2.62 -6.10
C THR A 82 -7.54 4.06 -6.60
N ASN A 83 -7.46 5.05 -5.69
CA ASN A 83 -7.24 6.44 -6.08
C ASN A 83 -5.84 6.66 -6.66
N TRP A 84 -4.81 6.02 -6.09
CA TRP A 84 -3.47 6.05 -6.69
C TRP A 84 -3.41 5.41 -8.08
N LYS A 85 -4.10 4.28 -8.29
CA LYS A 85 -4.18 3.65 -9.61
C LYS A 85 -4.89 4.57 -10.62
N ARG A 86 -5.98 5.23 -10.23
CA ARG A 86 -6.67 6.23 -11.07
C ARG A 86 -5.77 7.41 -11.43
N VAL A 87 -5.03 7.94 -10.46
CA VAL A 87 -4.04 9.00 -10.71
C VAL A 87 -2.98 8.55 -11.71
N LEU A 88 -2.43 7.35 -11.56
CA LEU A 88 -1.44 6.81 -12.48
C LEU A 88 -2.02 6.56 -13.88
N MET A 89 -3.28 6.10 -13.97
CA MET A 89 -3.98 5.97 -15.25
C MET A 89 -4.15 7.32 -15.94
N VAL A 90 -4.54 8.38 -15.22
CA VAL A 90 -4.59 9.74 -15.78
C VAL A 90 -3.22 10.15 -16.32
N LEU A 91 -2.15 9.96 -15.55
CA LEU A 91 -0.79 10.31 -15.96
C LEU A 91 -0.28 9.54 -17.19
N SER A 92 -0.58 8.24 -17.28
CA SER A 92 -0.07 7.37 -18.35
C SER A 92 -0.95 7.34 -19.61
N SER A 93 -2.21 7.76 -19.53
CA SER A 93 -3.20 7.59 -20.61
C SER A 93 -3.09 8.52 -21.81
N ASN A 94 -2.06 9.37 -21.88
CA ASN A 94 -1.86 10.34 -22.97
C ASN A 94 -3.12 11.17 -23.32
N GLY A 95 -3.92 11.52 -22.31
CA GLY A 95 -5.10 12.37 -22.47
C GLY A 95 -6.43 11.62 -22.59
N ARG A 96 -6.44 10.27 -22.59
CA ARG A 96 -7.69 9.50 -22.55
C ARG A 96 -8.47 9.70 -21.24
N TYR A 97 -7.79 9.93 -20.12
CA TYR A 97 -8.42 10.34 -18.86
C TYR A 97 -7.87 11.68 -18.39
N SER A 98 -8.75 12.51 -17.83
CA SER A 98 -8.41 13.82 -17.24
C SER A 98 -8.75 13.90 -15.75
N ASP A 99 -9.86 13.28 -15.33
CA ASP A 99 -10.30 13.22 -13.93
C ASP A 99 -10.16 11.79 -13.37
N PRO A 100 -9.36 11.57 -12.30
CA PRO A 100 -9.27 10.26 -11.67
C PRO A 100 -10.61 9.73 -11.14
N LEU A 101 -11.54 10.59 -10.73
CA LEU A 101 -12.84 10.17 -10.20
C LEU A 101 -13.81 9.69 -11.30
N ALA A 102 -13.60 10.11 -12.55
CA ALA A 102 -14.33 9.61 -13.69
C ALA A 102 -14.00 8.15 -14.04
N ILE A 103 -12.86 7.63 -13.58
CA ILE A 103 -12.44 6.24 -13.80
C ILE A 103 -13.15 5.32 -12.78
N PRO A 104 -14.00 4.37 -13.21
CA PRO A 104 -14.64 3.40 -12.33
C PRO A 104 -13.63 2.61 -11.48
N ALA A 105 -14.01 2.26 -10.24
CA ALA A 105 -13.10 1.59 -9.32
C ALA A 105 -12.65 0.21 -9.84
N ASN A 106 -13.55 -0.56 -10.44
CA ASN A 106 -13.25 -1.84 -11.06
C ASN A 106 -12.26 -1.70 -12.22
N GLU A 107 -12.39 -0.65 -13.05
CA GLU A 107 -11.48 -0.37 -14.16
C GLU A 107 -10.05 -0.08 -13.66
N ALA A 108 -9.91 0.63 -12.55
CA ALA A 108 -8.62 0.87 -11.90
C ALA A 108 -7.94 -0.41 -11.38
N HIS A 109 -8.65 -1.54 -11.31
CA HIS A 109 -8.13 -2.83 -10.87
C HIS A 109 -7.95 -3.86 -12.00
N VAL A 110 -8.26 -3.51 -13.26
CA VAL A 110 -8.06 -4.40 -14.41
C VAL A 110 -6.57 -4.58 -14.69
N ALA A 111 -6.14 -5.84 -14.82
CA ALA A 111 -4.76 -6.17 -15.19
C ALA A 111 -4.44 -5.66 -16.61
N GLY A 112 -3.23 -5.13 -16.81
CA GLY A 112 -2.79 -4.56 -18.09
C GLY A 112 -3.03 -3.04 -18.24
N ASN A 113 -3.94 -2.44 -17.46
CA ASN A 113 -4.11 -0.97 -17.47
C ASN A 113 -2.90 -0.22 -16.93
N LEU A 114 -2.15 -0.85 -16.03
CA LEU A 114 -0.95 -0.31 -15.40
C LEU A 114 0.11 -1.41 -15.38
N ARG A 115 1.29 -1.12 -15.94
CA ARG A 115 2.42 -2.05 -15.95
C ARG A 115 3.06 -2.11 -14.57
N THR A 116 3.47 -3.31 -14.20
CA THR A 116 4.20 -3.61 -12.96
C THR A 116 5.65 -3.90 -13.26
N LEU A 117 6.53 -3.69 -12.27
CA LEU A 117 7.97 -3.85 -12.44
C LEU A 117 8.35 -5.31 -12.77
N SER A 118 7.50 -6.28 -12.41
CA SER A 118 7.65 -7.70 -12.77
C SER A 118 7.53 -7.99 -14.28
N GLU A 119 7.01 -7.05 -15.07
CA GLU A 119 6.82 -7.18 -16.52
C GLU A 119 8.00 -6.66 -17.35
N PHE A 120 9.14 -6.36 -16.71
CA PHE A 120 10.33 -5.81 -17.36
C PHE A 120 11.52 -6.77 -17.22
N SER A 121 12.52 -6.62 -18.10
CA SER A 121 13.78 -7.35 -17.97
C SER A 121 14.58 -6.94 -16.74
N VAL A 122 15.49 -7.79 -16.25
CA VAL A 122 16.31 -7.50 -15.06
C VAL A 122 17.10 -6.18 -15.20
N THR A 123 17.62 -5.89 -16.39
CA THR A 123 18.34 -4.64 -16.67
C THR A 123 17.43 -3.42 -16.53
N GLU A 124 16.24 -3.50 -17.11
CA GLU A 124 15.21 -2.46 -17.05
C GLU A 124 14.69 -2.23 -15.62
N ILE A 125 14.52 -3.31 -14.85
CA ILE A 125 14.14 -3.27 -13.44
C ILE A 125 15.20 -2.49 -12.65
N ASN A 126 16.47 -2.86 -12.80
CA ASN A 126 17.57 -2.21 -12.09
C ASN A 126 17.71 -0.72 -12.45
N GLN A 127 17.54 -0.36 -13.72
CA GLN A 127 17.54 1.03 -14.16
C GLN A 127 16.45 1.84 -13.46
N ARG A 128 15.21 1.33 -13.44
CA ARG A 128 14.05 2.01 -12.83
C ARG A 128 14.19 2.13 -11.33
N LEU A 129 14.58 1.06 -10.63
CA LEU A 129 14.81 1.09 -9.19
C LEU A 129 15.85 2.15 -8.78
N ARG A 130 16.88 2.36 -9.61
CA ARG A 130 17.93 3.36 -9.36
C ARG A 130 17.50 4.79 -9.68
N SER A 131 16.66 5.00 -10.69
CA SER A 131 16.41 6.33 -11.25
C SER A 131 15.03 6.92 -10.94
N TYR A 132 14.02 6.10 -10.64
CA TYR A 132 12.64 6.56 -10.49
C TYR A 132 12.33 6.95 -9.04
N LEU A 133 11.39 7.89 -8.86
CA LEU A 133 10.82 8.22 -7.56
C LEU A 133 9.94 7.05 -7.11
N LYS A 134 10.35 6.38 -6.02
CA LYS A 134 9.65 5.24 -5.44
C LYS A 134 8.86 5.69 -4.23
N PHE A 135 7.57 5.39 -4.19
CA PHE A 135 6.73 5.73 -3.05
C PHE A 135 5.79 4.60 -2.64
N ILE A 136 5.51 4.57 -1.34
CA ILE A 136 4.50 3.69 -0.73
C ILE A 136 3.57 4.51 0.14
N PHE A 137 2.34 4.06 0.24
CA PHE A 137 1.42 4.50 1.28
C PHE A 137 1.13 3.34 2.21
N VAL A 138 1.18 3.62 3.50
CA VAL A 138 0.91 2.64 4.56
C VAL A 138 -0.21 3.14 5.46
N ARG A 139 -0.78 2.23 6.24
CA ARG A 139 -1.86 2.51 7.19
C ARG A 139 -1.61 1.72 8.46
N GLU A 140 -2.13 2.20 9.59
CA GLU A 140 -2.14 1.43 10.83
C GLU A 140 -2.64 -0.01 10.53
N PRO A 141 -1.86 -1.06 10.91
CA PRO A 141 -2.12 -2.42 10.45
C PRO A 141 -3.53 -2.96 10.78
N PHE A 142 -4.10 -2.60 11.92
CA PHE A 142 -5.38 -3.13 12.37
C PHE A 142 -6.57 -2.36 11.79
N GLU A 143 -6.46 -1.05 11.59
CA GLU A 143 -7.40 -0.28 10.77
C GLU A 143 -7.46 -0.82 9.34
N ARG A 144 -6.28 -1.12 8.75
CA ARG A 144 -6.19 -1.70 7.41
C ARG A 144 -6.89 -3.06 7.37
N LEU A 145 -6.69 -3.89 8.40
CA LEU A 145 -7.28 -5.21 8.48
C LEU A 145 -8.81 -5.16 8.62
N VAL A 146 -9.33 -4.28 9.46
CA VAL A 146 -10.77 -4.06 9.60
C VAL A 146 -11.36 -3.55 8.29
N SER A 147 -10.66 -2.65 7.59
CA SER A 147 -11.07 -2.19 6.26
C SER A 147 -11.10 -3.35 5.25
N ALA A 148 -10.15 -4.29 5.31
CA ALA A 148 -10.15 -5.48 4.48
C ALA A 148 -11.34 -6.40 4.78
N TYR A 149 -11.59 -6.71 6.05
CA TYR A 149 -12.73 -7.52 6.47
C TYR A 149 -14.07 -6.93 6.01
N ARG A 150 -14.31 -5.65 6.34
CA ARG A 150 -15.52 -4.92 5.91
C ARG A 150 -15.67 -4.86 4.40
N ASN A 151 -14.55 -4.74 3.68
CA ASN A 151 -14.62 -4.72 2.22
C ASN A 151 -14.94 -6.10 1.64
N LYS A 152 -14.48 -7.21 2.24
CA LYS A 152 -14.53 -8.54 1.61
C LYS A 152 -15.59 -9.48 2.14
N PHE A 153 -16.03 -9.32 3.38
CA PHE A 153 -16.96 -10.26 4.03
C PHE A 153 -18.30 -9.64 4.42
N THR A 154 -18.43 -8.30 4.45
CA THR A 154 -19.69 -7.64 4.84
C THR A 154 -20.46 -7.03 3.66
N ARG A 155 -20.02 -7.27 2.42
CA ARG A 155 -20.64 -6.72 1.21
C ARG A 155 -21.21 -7.87 0.38
N SER A 156 -22.53 -7.91 0.26
CA SER A 156 -23.27 -9.01 -0.38
C SER A 156 -22.76 -9.36 -1.79
N TYR A 157 -22.30 -8.37 -2.56
CA TYR A 157 -21.81 -8.57 -3.92
C TYR A 157 -20.44 -9.28 -4.03
N ASN A 158 -19.69 -9.50 -2.94
CA ASN A 158 -18.37 -10.18 -2.98
C ASN A 158 -18.49 -11.71 -2.93
N THR A 159 -19.42 -12.28 -3.69
CA THR A 159 -19.75 -13.71 -3.67
C THR A 159 -18.53 -14.61 -3.93
N ALA A 160 -17.60 -14.19 -4.80
CA ALA A 160 -16.37 -14.94 -5.06
C ALA A 160 -15.44 -15.03 -3.83
N PHE A 161 -15.32 -13.95 -3.04
CA PHE A 161 -14.54 -13.96 -1.79
C PHE A 161 -15.25 -14.78 -0.71
N HIS A 162 -16.57 -14.64 -0.59
CA HIS A 162 -17.38 -15.43 0.34
C HIS A 162 -17.24 -16.94 0.06
N LYS A 163 -17.35 -17.35 -1.20
CA LYS A 163 -17.15 -18.74 -1.61
C LYS A 163 -15.73 -19.22 -1.36
N ARG A 164 -14.70 -18.48 -1.81
CA ARG A 164 -13.29 -18.93 -1.72
C ARG A 164 -12.77 -18.94 -0.28
N TYR A 165 -12.95 -17.84 0.44
CA TYR A 165 -12.36 -17.66 1.77
C TYR A 165 -13.40 -17.87 2.87
N GLY A 166 -14.62 -17.38 2.69
CA GLY A 166 -15.62 -17.41 3.76
C GLY A 166 -16.05 -18.83 4.13
N THR A 167 -16.37 -19.67 3.14
CA THR A 167 -16.70 -21.08 3.42
C THR A 167 -15.53 -21.83 4.06
N LYS A 168 -14.28 -21.52 3.66
CA LYS A 168 -13.05 -22.08 4.23
C LYS A 168 -12.89 -21.71 5.71
N ILE A 169 -13.10 -20.42 6.03
CA ILE A 169 -13.02 -19.89 7.39
C ILE A 169 -14.08 -20.57 8.27
N ILE A 170 -15.33 -20.62 7.81
CA ILE A 170 -16.46 -21.19 8.56
C ILE A 170 -16.22 -22.67 8.85
N ARG A 171 -15.87 -23.46 7.82
CA ARG A 171 -15.56 -24.90 7.97
C ARG A 171 -14.49 -25.17 9.03
N ARG A 172 -13.54 -24.25 9.20
CA ARG A 172 -12.38 -24.43 10.07
C ARG A 172 -12.60 -23.98 11.50
N HIS A 173 -13.42 -22.95 11.70
CA HIS A 173 -13.47 -22.21 12.96
C HIS A 173 -14.85 -22.09 13.59
N ARG A 174 -15.93 -22.29 12.82
CA ARG A 174 -17.29 -22.24 13.35
C ARG A 174 -17.68 -23.57 13.97
N ALA A 175 -18.14 -23.55 15.22
CA ALA A 175 -18.77 -24.71 15.83
C ALA A 175 -20.17 -24.90 15.23
N ASN A 176 -20.50 -26.11 14.77
CA ASN A 176 -21.81 -26.49 14.24
C ASN A 176 -22.37 -25.52 13.17
N PRO A 177 -21.64 -25.29 12.06
CA PRO A 177 -22.08 -24.37 11.02
C PRO A 177 -23.35 -24.88 10.32
N GLN A 178 -24.31 -23.98 10.10
CA GLN A 178 -25.50 -24.29 9.30
C GLN A 178 -25.11 -24.63 7.85
N PRO A 179 -25.86 -25.51 7.15
CA PRO A 179 -25.56 -25.88 5.76
C PRO A 179 -25.41 -24.67 4.83
N GLU A 180 -26.28 -23.66 4.98
CA GLU A 180 -26.22 -22.44 4.18
C GLU A 180 -24.90 -21.66 4.37
N ALA A 181 -24.37 -21.63 5.60
CA ALA A 181 -23.11 -20.95 5.89
C ALA A 181 -21.91 -21.68 5.22
N LEU A 182 -21.97 -23.01 5.16
CA LEU A 182 -20.97 -23.84 4.48
C LEU A 182 -21.00 -23.72 2.96
N GLU A 183 -22.15 -23.36 2.40
CA GLU A 183 -22.37 -23.14 0.98
C GLU A 183 -22.01 -21.71 0.55
N LYS A 184 -22.53 -20.71 1.26
CA LYS A 184 -22.45 -19.29 0.85
C LYS A 184 -21.21 -18.58 1.40
N GLY A 185 -20.84 -18.85 2.65
CA GLY A 185 -19.69 -18.22 3.31
C GLY A 185 -19.75 -16.69 3.44
N ASN A 186 -20.95 -16.10 3.39
CA ASN A 186 -21.18 -14.66 3.36
C ASN A 186 -21.46 -14.04 4.74
N ASP A 187 -21.38 -14.83 5.80
CA ASP A 187 -21.70 -14.45 7.19
C ASP A 187 -20.50 -14.69 8.14
N VAL A 188 -19.28 -14.68 7.61
CA VAL A 188 -18.04 -14.80 8.39
C VAL A 188 -17.95 -13.66 9.41
N SER A 189 -17.82 -13.98 10.69
CA SER A 189 -17.60 -13.00 11.74
C SER A 189 -16.15 -12.48 11.73
N PHE A 190 -15.92 -11.29 12.29
CA PHE A 190 -14.58 -10.76 12.42
C PHE A 190 -13.67 -11.66 13.28
N GLN A 191 -14.24 -12.30 14.32
CA GLN A 191 -13.50 -13.23 15.17
C GLN A 191 -13.00 -14.44 14.39
N GLU A 192 -13.86 -15.07 13.58
CA GLU A 192 -13.46 -16.21 12.73
C GLU A 192 -12.40 -15.80 11.69
N PHE A 193 -12.51 -14.58 11.15
CA PHE A 193 -11.49 -14.03 10.27
C PHE A 193 -10.14 -13.86 10.98
N ILE A 194 -10.10 -13.34 12.20
CA ILE A 194 -8.86 -13.25 12.98
C ILE A 194 -8.29 -14.64 13.30
N GLN A 195 -9.15 -15.59 13.70
CA GLN A 195 -8.76 -16.97 13.95
C GLN A 195 -8.11 -17.62 12.72
N TYR A 196 -8.67 -17.38 11.54
CA TYR A 196 -8.10 -17.83 10.27
C TYR A 196 -6.72 -17.26 10.00
N LEU A 197 -6.49 -15.96 10.25
CA LEU A 197 -5.19 -15.33 10.00
C LEU A 197 -4.09 -15.86 10.93
N VAL A 198 -4.42 -16.16 12.18
CA VAL A 198 -3.45 -16.60 13.18
C VAL A 198 -3.38 -18.13 13.31
N ASP A 199 -4.12 -18.86 12.48
CA ASP A 199 -4.02 -20.31 12.35
C ASP A 199 -2.78 -20.67 11.49
N PRO A 200 -1.80 -21.42 12.04
CA PRO A 200 -0.61 -21.83 11.29
C PRO A 200 -0.91 -22.67 10.05
N ARG A 201 -2.09 -23.30 9.95
CA ARG A 201 -2.52 -24.04 8.76
C ARG A 201 -2.74 -23.11 7.57
N THR A 202 -3.21 -21.89 7.82
CA THR A 202 -3.54 -20.95 6.75
C THR A 202 -2.33 -20.60 5.90
N GLN A 203 -1.20 -20.24 6.52
CA GLN A 203 0.03 -19.90 5.80
C GLN A 203 0.75 -21.12 5.19
N ARG A 204 0.48 -22.33 5.70
CA ARG A 204 1.01 -23.58 5.11
C ARG A 204 0.31 -23.97 3.82
N GLU A 205 -0.98 -23.62 3.69
CA GLU A 205 -1.79 -23.95 2.52
C GLU A 205 -1.53 -23.00 1.34
N GLU A 206 -1.55 -21.70 1.59
CA GLU A 206 -1.34 -20.68 0.55
C GLU A 206 -0.81 -19.38 1.18
N PRO A 207 -0.09 -18.54 0.40
CA PRO A 207 0.21 -17.18 0.80
C PRO A 207 -1.08 -16.41 1.15
N PHE A 208 -0.99 -15.41 2.03
CA PHE A 208 -2.17 -14.60 2.30
C PHE A 208 -2.60 -13.82 1.06
N ASN A 209 -3.90 -13.58 0.98
CA ASN A 209 -4.43 -12.65 0.01
C ASN A 209 -3.87 -11.25 0.28
N GLU A 210 -3.51 -10.52 -0.78
CA GLU A 210 -2.95 -9.17 -0.72
C GLU A 210 -3.76 -8.18 0.16
N HIS A 211 -5.06 -8.39 0.34
CA HIS A 211 -5.91 -7.53 1.15
C HIS A 211 -5.64 -7.60 2.65
N TRP A 212 -5.11 -8.72 3.14
CA TRP A 212 -4.68 -8.91 4.54
C TRP A 212 -3.22 -9.34 4.65
N GLU A 213 -2.48 -9.41 3.55
CA GLU A 213 -1.02 -9.56 3.56
C GLU A 213 -0.36 -8.35 4.24
N ARG A 214 0.77 -8.55 4.91
CA ARG A 214 1.55 -7.52 5.60
C ARG A 214 2.23 -6.62 4.58
N VAL A 215 2.31 -5.33 4.87
CA VAL A 215 2.85 -4.33 3.95
C VAL A 215 4.32 -4.60 3.64
N HIS A 216 5.12 -4.95 4.65
CA HIS A 216 6.53 -5.29 4.43
C HIS A 216 6.73 -6.54 3.57
N SER A 217 5.75 -7.45 3.55
CA SER A 217 5.75 -8.64 2.70
C SER A 217 5.33 -8.34 1.27
N LEU A 218 4.45 -7.34 1.04
CA LEU A 218 4.04 -6.91 -0.31
C LEU A 218 5.08 -6.03 -1.01
N CYS A 219 5.72 -5.14 -0.25
CA CYS A 219 6.49 -4.03 -0.81
C CYS A 219 7.99 -4.09 -0.51
N HIS A 220 8.44 -5.06 0.30
CA HIS A 220 9.85 -5.29 0.62
C HIS A 220 10.67 -4.02 0.92
N PRO A 221 10.25 -3.16 1.85
CA PRO A 221 10.85 -1.83 2.05
C PRO A 221 12.30 -1.85 2.56
N CYS A 222 12.81 -3.01 2.99
CA CYS A 222 14.22 -3.19 3.34
C CYS A 222 15.09 -3.69 2.17
N LEU A 223 14.47 -4.09 1.06
CA LEU A 223 15.15 -4.45 -0.19
C LEU A 223 14.97 -3.36 -1.27
N ILE A 224 13.87 -2.61 -1.19
CA ILE A 224 13.55 -1.50 -2.09
C ILE A 224 13.60 -0.21 -1.28
N HIS A 225 14.53 0.67 -1.64
CA HIS A 225 14.67 1.97 -1.00
C HIS A 225 13.59 2.93 -1.47
N TYR A 226 12.53 3.09 -0.68
CA TYR A 226 11.48 4.06 -0.98
C TYR A 226 11.94 5.49 -0.66
N ASP A 227 11.61 6.41 -1.55
CA ASP A 227 11.91 7.83 -1.43
C ASP A 227 10.83 8.53 -0.58
N VAL A 228 9.59 8.04 -0.63
CA VAL A 228 8.46 8.56 0.14
C VAL A 228 7.67 7.45 0.82
N VAL A 229 7.44 7.61 2.12
CA VAL A 229 6.54 6.77 2.93
C VAL A 229 5.36 7.62 3.40
N GLY A 230 4.29 7.62 2.60
CA GLY A 230 3.03 8.26 2.93
C GLY A 230 2.22 7.46 3.93
N LYS A 231 1.36 8.12 4.71
CA LYS A 231 0.46 7.50 5.69
C LYS A 231 -0.98 7.79 5.30
N TYR A 232 -1.86 6.81 5.49
CA TYR A 232 -3.30 6.99 5.21
C TYR A 232 -3.90 8.09 6.09
N GLU A 233 -3.42 8.20 7.31
CA GLU A 233 -3.82 9.18 8.32
C GLU A 233 -3.52 10.62 7.85
N THR A 234 -2.48 10.80 7.02
CA THR A 234 -2.09 12.08 6.39
C THR A 234 -2.17 12.02 4.86
N LEU A 235 -3.09 11.22 4.33
CA LEU A 235 -3.15 10.83 2.91
C LEU A 235 -3.08 12.02 1.94
N GLU A 236 -3.91 13.04 2.17
CA GLU A 236 -4.07 14.17 1.24
C GLU A 236 -2.79 15.03 1.13
N PRO A 237 -2.23 15.57 2.24
CA PRO A 237 -0.99 16.33 2.16
C PRO A 237 0.20 15.49 1.69
N ASP A 238 0.27 14.21 2.06
CA ASP A 238 1.34 13.31 1.59
C ASP A 238 1.21 13.03 0.08
N ALA A 239 0.00 12.81 -0.43
CA ALA A 239 -0.25 12.60 -1.84
C ALA A 239 0.08 13.84 -2.66
N GLN A 240 -0.31 15.02 -2.18
CA GLN A 240 0.05 16.29 -2.82
C GLN A 240 1.57 16.50 -2.85
N ALA A 241 2.29 16.12 -1.80
CA ALA A 241 3.74 16.16 -1.78
C ALA A 241 4.37 15.21 -2.83
N VAL A 242 3.84 13.99 -2.99
CA VAL A 242 4.29 13.07 -4.05
C VAL A 242 4.07 13.64 -5.44
N LEU A 243 2.89 14.19 -5.72
CA LEU A 243 2.58 14.81 -7.03
C LEU A 243 3.51 15.99 -7.33
N ARG A 244 3.85 16.79 -6.32
CA ARG A 244 4.82 17.88 -6.44
C ARG A 244 6.23 17.39 -6.71
N LEU A 245 6.68 16.35 -6.01
CA LEU A 245 8.00 15.74 -6.24
C LEU A 245 8.12 15.14 -7.65
N ALA A 246 7.00 14.65 -8.18
CA ALA A 246 6.89 14.13 -9.54
C ALA A 246 6.74 15.24 -10.61
N GLY A 247 6.49 16.49 -10.23
CA GLY A 247 6.28 17.61 -11.15
C GLY A 247 4.99 17.51 -11.96
N VAL A 248 3.93 16.94 -11.35
CA VAL A 248 2.62 16.68 -11.99
C VAL A 248 1.46 17.29 -11.20
N GLU A 249 1.72 18.11 -10.19
CA GLU A 249 0.73 18.78 -9.36
C GLU A 249 -0.21 19.72 -10.12
N GLY A 250 0.22 20.21 -11.29
CA GLY A 250 -0.62 21.01 -12.22
C GLY A 250 -1.37 20.17 -13.26
N LYS A 251 -1.14 18.85 -13.32
CA LYS A 251 -1.77 17.94 -14.30
C LYS A 251 -2.87 17.09 -13.70
N VAL A 252 -2.72 16.68 -12.44
CA VAL A 252 -3.66 15.79 -11.76
C VAL A 252 -3.72 16.16 -10.28
N GLN A 253 -4.90 16.01 -9.69
CA GLN A 253 -5.09 16.13 -8.26
C GLN A 253 -5.40 14.76 -7.65
N PHE A 254 -4.97 14.55 -6.41
CA PHE A 254 -5.29 13.32 -5.70
C PHE A 254 -6.76 13.34 -5.24
N PRO A 255 -7.57 12.32 -5.53
CA PRO A 255 -8.96 12.31 -5.10
C PRO A 255 -9.12 12.21 -3.58
N THR A 256 -9.71 13.25 -2.99
CA THR A 256 -10.10 13.28 -1.59
C THR A 256 -11.44 12.57 -1.39
N SER A 257 -11.47 11.51 -0.60
CA SER A 257 -12.73 10.83 -0.25
C SER A 257 -13.29 11.45 1.04
N GLY A 258 -14.60 11.65 1.11
CA GLY A 258 -15.27 12.18 2.31
C GLY A 258 -14.95 11.36 3.57
N LYS A 259 -14.76 12.06 4.71
CA LYS A 259 -14.32 11.49 6.00
C LYS A 259 -15.21 10.35 6.51
N SER A 260 -16.51 10.34 6.18
CA SER A 260 -17.53 9.43 6.75
C SER A 260 -17.37 7.94 6.39
N THR A 261 -16.58 7.59 5.38
CA THR A 261 -16.39 6.18 4.96
C THR A 261 -15.11 5.52 5.48
N ARG A 262 -14.26 6.28 6.19
CA ARG A 262 -12.92 5.84 6.64
C ARG A 262 -13.05 4.89 7.84
N THR A 263 -12.20 3.85 7.87
CA THR A 263 -12.15 2.87 8.98
C THR A 263 -11.14 3.33 10.02
N ASP A 264 -11.47 4.28 10.88
CA ASP A 264 -10.52 4.83 11.85
C ASP A 264 -10.26 3.91 13.07
N GLY A 265 -9.38 4.35 13.97
CA GLY A 265 -9.07 3.67 15.22
C GLY A 265 -10.28 3.40 16.11
N ASN A 266 -11.29 4.27 16.12
CA ASN A 266 -12.53 4.04 16.87
C ASN A 266 -13.33 2.87 16.31
N MET A 267 -13.41 2.77 14.99
CA MET A 267 -14.00 1.61 14.33
C MET A 267 -13.19 0.35 14.61
N ALA A 268 -11.86 0.41 14.50
CA ALA A 268 -11.00 -0.73 14.81
C ALA A 268 -11.22 -1.21 16.26
N ALA A 269 -11.21 -0.31 17.24
CA ALA A 269 -11.47 -0.63 18.65
C ALA A 269 -12.79 -1.40 18.85
N ARG A 270 -13.87 -1.01 18.15
CA ARG A 270 -15.16 -1.72 18.22
C ARG A 270 -15.08 -3.15 17.71
N PHE A 271 -14.35 -3.39 16.61
CA PHE A 271 -14.13 -4.75 16.09
C PHE A 271 -13.28 -5.60 17.03
N PHE A 272 -12.28 -5.01 17.70
CA PHE A 272 -11.39 -5.71 18.63
C PHE A 272 -11.97 -5.89 20.04
N LYS A 273 -13.09 -5.23 20.38
CA LYS A 273 -13.72 -5.25 21.72
C LYS A 273 -13.97 -6.67 22.24
N HIS A 274 -14.36 -7.60 21.37
CA HIS A 274 -14.71 -8.98 21.76
C HIS A 274 -13.67 -10.02 21.34
N ILE A 275 -12.55 -9.60 20.77
CA ILE A 275 -11.45 -10.52 20.43
C ILE A 275 -10.64 -10.81 21.69
N SER A 276 -10.38 -12.09 21.99
CA SER A 276 -9.65 -12.47 23.18
C SER A 276 -8.19 -11.97 23.16
N PRO A 277 -7.58 -11.66 24.32
CA PRO A 277 -6.17 -11.28 24.43
C PRO A 277 -5.21 -12.22 23.71
N PHE A 278 -5.50 -13.53 23.75
CA PHE A 278 -4.73 -14.55 23.05
C PHE A 278 -4.67 -14.31 21.54
N TYR A 279 -5.81 -14.07 20.89
CA TYR A 279 -5.87 -13.81 19.46
C TYR A 279 -5.31 -12.43 19.11
N GLN A 280 -5.53 -11.42 19.95
CA GLN A 280 -4.95 -10.09 19.76
C GLN A 280 -3.42 -10.14 19.77
N LYS A 281 -2.81 -10.85 20.73
CA LYS A 281 -1.35 -11.02 20.83
C LYS A 281 -0.78 -11.78 19.63
N LYS A 282 -1.43 -12.87 19.21
CA LYS A 282 -1.01 -13.60 18.00
C LYS A 282 -1.07 -12.73 16.75
N LEU A 283 -2.15 -11.97 16.59
CA LEU A 283 -2.31 -11.07 15.46
C LEU A 283 -1.29 -9.93 15.48
N PHE A 284 -1.02 -9.34 16.64
CA PHE A 284 0.02 -8.33 16.78
C PHE A 284 1.38 -8.88 16.36
N ASN A 285 1.74 -10.08 16.81
CA ASN A 285 2.98 -10.73 16.40
C ASN A 285 3.05 -10.96 14.89
N LEU A 286 1.93 -11.32 14.25
CA LEU A 286 1.83 -11.51 12.80
C LEU A 286 2.13 -10.23 12.01
N TYR A 287 1.69 -9.06 12.50
CA TYR A 287 1.89 -7.75 11.86
C TYR A 287 3.01 -6.91 12.50
N ARG A 288 3.77 -7.45 13.46
CA ARG A 288 4.74 -6.72 14.27
C ARG A 288 5.75 -5.93 13.44
N MET A 289 6.20 -6.51 12.32
CA MET A 289 7.14 -5.84 11.42
C MET A 289 6.54 -4.62 10.74
N ASP A 290 5.25 -4.60 10.41
CA ASP A 290 4.60 -3.41 9.85
C ASP A 290 4.51 -2.29 10.90
N PHE A 291 4.20 -2.63 12.17
CA PHE A 291 4.22 -1.66 13.26
C PHE A 291 5.60 -1.03 13.42
N LEU A 292 6.64 -1.86 13.43
CA LEU A 292 8.02 -1.43 13.62
C LEU A 292 8.55 -0.61 12.43
N LEU A 293 8.44 -1.13 11.21
CA LEU A 293 9.03 -0.50 10.01
C LEU A 293 8.36 0.84 9.67
N PHE A 294 7.08 1.00 9.99
CA PHE A 294 6.30 2.21 9.67
C PHE A 294 6.01 3.09 10.88
N ASN A 295 6.65 2.81 12.01
CA ASN A 295 6.56 3.58 13.25
C ASN A 295 5.09 3.81 13.66
N TYR A 296 4.34 2.72 13.79
CA TYR A 296 3.02 2.73 14.42
C TYR A 296 3.16 2.28 15.88
N THR A 297 2.49 2.99 16.77
CA THR A 297 2.35 2.58 18.16
C THR A 297 1.41 1.38 18.27
N THR A 298 1.58 0.59 19.33
CA THR A 298 0.60 -0.46 19.63
C THR A 298 -0.72 0.21 20.02
N PRO A 299 -1.86 -0.15 19.40
CA PRO A 299 -3.14 0.48 19.73
C PRO A 299 -3.54 0.24 21.19
N GLU A 300 -3.98 1.28 21.89
CA GLU A 300 -4.32 1.25 23.32
C GLU A 300 -5.48 0.31 23.64
N TYR A 301 -6.40 0.09 22.68
CA TYR A 301 -7.52 -0.83 22.84
C TYR A 301 -7.09 -2.31 22.84
N LEU A 302 -5.83 -2.61 22.56
CA LEU A 302 -5.32 -3.97 22.61
C LEU A 302 -4.98 -4.40 24.03
N ARG A 303 -5.51 -5.56 24.41
CA ARG A 303 -5.22 -6.26 25.67
C ARG A 303 -4.17 -7.32 25.37
N THR A 304 -2.90 -6.91 25.25
CA THR A 304 -1.76 -7.81 24.94
C THR A 304 -0.92 -8.20 26.14
N ARG A 305 -1.25 -7.64 27.31
CA ARG A 305 -0.68 -7.99 28.62
C ARG A 305 -1.41 -9.19 29.21
#